data_AF-A0A7X3ZJK0-F1
#
_entry.id   AF-A0A7X3ZJK0-F1
#
_cell.length_a   1.000
_cell.length_b   1.000
_cell.length_c   1.000
_cell.angle_alpha   90.00
_cell.angle_beta   90.00
_cell.angle_gamma   90.00
#
_symmetry.space_group_name_H-M   'P 1'
#
loop_
_entity.id
_entity.type
_entity.pdbx_description
1 polymer ?
#
loop_
_entity_poly.entity_id
_entity_poly.type
_entity_poly.pdbx_seq_one_letter_code
_entity_poly.pdbx_strand_id
1 'polypeptide(L)'
;MTGFQLADEASSLLWGFVNTLDAQIRRLERSIDRISPELRDLQKEQDGDPDAVFRKLDGARKKYPDMVLVHGGGPGVEKFAARWAEARGVHQVVCRPDWNTHGKAAPFRRNDDLLNLLPKGLILFPGSGITANLGDKAESVGIPVLRCQ
;
A
#
# COMPACT_ATOMS: atom_id res chain seq x y z
N MET A 1 24.84 -45.37 -40.36
CA MET A 1 25.53 -44.40 -39.47
C MET A 1 24.86 -43.03 -39.55
N THR A 2 23.54 -42.94 -39.28
CA THR A 2 22.73 -41.72 -39.50
C THR A 2 21.84 -41.34 -38.33
N GLY A 3 21.63 -42.23 -37.35
CA GLY A 3 20.80 -41.95 -36.17
C GLY A 3 21.50 -41.18 -35.03
N PHE A 4 22.84 -41.19 -34.98
CA PHE A 4 23.61 -40.54 -33.91
C PHE A 4 23.78 -39.02 -34.15
N GLN A 5 23.99 -38.60 -35.40
CA GLN A 5 24.08 -37.18 -35.77
C GLN A 5 22.78 -36.39 -35.55
N LEU A 6 21.62 -36.98 -35.83
CA LEU A 6 20.32 -36.31 -35.65
C LEU A 6 20.00 -36.07 -34.17
N ALA A 7 20.39 -36.98 -33.28
CA ALA A 7 20.20 -36.82 -31.84
C ALA A 7 21.13 -35.75 -31.24
N ASP A 8 22.36 -35.66 -31.74
CA ASP A 8 23.32 -34.62 -31.34
C ASP A 8 22.89 -33.22 -31.82
N GLU A 9 22.40 -33.11 -33.06
CA GLU A 9 21.86 -31.86 -33.60
C GLU A 9 20.61 -31.40 -32.85
N ALA A 10 19.68 -32.30 -32.56
CA ALA A 10 18.50 -32.00 -31.75
C ALA A 10 18.86 -31.56 -30.32
N SER A 11 19.87 -32.18 -29.71
CA SER A 11 20.36 -31.82 -28.38
C SER A 11 21.02 -30.43 -28.37
N SER A 12 21.79 -30.10 -29.41
CA SER A 12 22.41 -28.79 -29.59
C SER A 12 21.37 -27.67 -29.76
N LEU A 13 20.33 -27.93 -30.55
CA LEU A 13 19.19 -27.02 -30.73
C LEU A 13 18.43 -26.79 -29.41
N LEU A 14 18.17 -27.86 -28.66
CA LEU A 14 17.51 -27.79 -27.36
C LEU A 14 18.33 -26.97 -26.37
N TRP A 15 19.65 -27.19 -26.32
CA TRP A 15 20.55 -26.43 -25.48
C TRP A 15 20.63 -24.95 -25.88
N GLY A 16 20.61 -24.65 -27.18
CA GLY A 16 20.50 -23.27 -27.67
C GLY A 16 19.23 -22.57 -27.21
N PHE A 17 18.10 -23.30 -27.18
CA PHE A 17 16.82 -22.77 -26.68
C PHE A 17 16.85 -22.53 -25.16
N VAL A 18 17.36 -23.49 -24.38
CA VAL A 18 17.53 -23.34 -22.92
C VAL A 18 18.40 -22.14 -22.58
N ASN A 19 19.52 -21.96 -23.27
CA ASN A 19 20.42 -20.81 -23.06
C ASN A 19 19.73 -19.48 -23.40
N THR A 20 18.92 -19.46 -24.45
CA THR A 20 18.16 -18.27 -24.84
C THR A 20 17.10 -17.94 -23.80
N LEU A 21 16.39 -18.94 -23.27
CA LEU A 21 15.43 -18.73 -22.18
C LEU A 21 16.10 -18.24 -20.89
N ASP A 22 17.24 -18.81 -20.50
CA ASP A 22 18.02 -18.35 -19.35
C ASP A 22 18.46 -16.89 -19.53
N ALA A 23 18.91 -16.51 -20.73
CA ALA A 23 19.27 -15.14 -21.05
C ALA A 23 18.07 -14.17 -20.98
N GLN A 24 16.87 -14.61 -21.39
CA GLN A 24 15.64 -13.81 -21.27
C GLN A 24 15.18 -13.66 -19.83
N ILE A 25 15.23 -14.73 -19.03
CA ILE A 25 14.92 -14.69 -17.59
C ILE A 25 15.83 -13.68 -16.88
N ARG A 26 17.15 -13.78 -17.10
CA ARG A 26 18.13 -12.83 -16.54
C ARG A 26 17.95 -11.39 -17.01
N ARG A 27 17.36 -11.18 -18.20
CA ARG A 27 17.05 -9.84 -18.70
C ARG A 27 15.83 -9.24 -17.99
N LEU A 28 14.82 -10.07 -17.70
CA LEU A 28 13.65 -9.67 -16.93
C LEU A 28 14.02 -9.38 -15.48
N GLU A 29 14.81 -10.25 -14.83
CA GLU A 29 15.30 -10.05 -13.47
C GLU A 29 16.06 -8.72 -13.33
N ARG A 30 16.99 -8.42 -14.24
CA ARG A 30 17.71 -7.13 -14.26
C ARG A 30 16.80 -5.92 -14.50
N SER A 31 15.70 -6.10 -15.25
CA SER A 31 14.74 -5.02 -15.49
C SER A 31 13.91 -4.73 -14.25
N ILE A 32 13.52 -5.78 -13.52
CA ILE A 32 12.85 -5.68 -12.21
C ILE A 32 13.77 -4.97 -11.20
N ASP A 33 15.05 -5.35 -11.13
CA ASP A 33 16.02 -4.73 -10.21
C ASP A 33 16.28 -3.27 -10.52
N ARG A 34 16.21 -2.87 -11.80
CA ARG A 34 16.41 -1.47 -12.21
C ARG A 34 15.22 -0.58 -11.84
N ILE A 35 14.00 -1.09 -11.95
CA ILE A 35 12.77 -0.33 -11.69
C ILE A 35 12.48 -0.26 -10.18
N SER A 36 12.90 -1.26 -9.40
CA SER A 36 12.58 -1.35 -7.97
C SER A 36 13.04 -0.16 -7.11
N PRO A 37 14.23 0.44 -7.30
CA PRO A 37 14.66 1.65 -6.59
C PRO A 37 13.85 2.89 -6.97
N GLU A 38 13.59 3.09 -8.26
CA GLU A 38 12.79 4.23 -8.77
C GLU A 38 11.37 4.18 -8.21
N LEU A 39 10.75 2.99 -8.19
CA LEU A 39 9.44 2.79 -7.56
C LEU A 39 9.48 3.05 -6.05
N ARG A 40 10.58 2.71 -5.35
CA ARG A 40 10.73 2.97 -3.90
C ARG A 40 10.89 4.45 -3.59
N ASP A 41 11.65 5.19 -4.39
CA ASP A 41 11.90 6.60 -4.12
C ASP A 41 10.68 7.45 -4.52
N LEU A 42 9.98 7.09 -5.60
CA LEU A 42 8.65 7.65 -5.91
C LEU A 42 7.62 7.37 -4.79
N GLN A 43 7.65 6.17 -4.20
CA GLN A 43 6.82 5.85 -3.03
C GLN A 43 7.19 6.72 -1.82
N LYS A 44 8.48 6.92 -1.54
CA LYS A 44 8.92 7.79 -0.43
C LYS A 44 8.49 9.25 -0.62
N GLU A 45 8.56 9.78 -1.85
CA GLU A 45 8.10 11.14 -2.14
C GLU A 45 6.58 11.29 -1.95
N GLN A 46 5.81 10.22 -2.14
CA GLN A 46 4.36 10.20 -1.90
C GLN A 46 3.94 9.88 -0.46
N ASP A 47 4.83 9.32 0.36
CA ASP A 47 4.47 8.72 1.66
C ASP A 47 4.08 9.78 2.74
N GLY A 48 4.33 11.07 2.49
CA GLY A 48 4.03 12.18 3.42
C GLY A 48 5.09 12.35 4.51
N ASP A 49 4.99 13.43 5.29
CA ASP A 49 5.91 13.72 6.40
C ASP A 49 5.49 13.00 7.71
N PRO A 50 6.31 12.07 8.24
CA PRO A 50 6.02 11.40 9.52
C PRO A 50 5.80 12.39 10.67
N ASP A 51 6.55 13.50 10.72
CA ASP A 51 6.46 14.48 11.80
C ASP A 51 5.15 15.27 11.73
N ALA A 52 4.63 15.53 10.53
CA ALA A 52 3.30 16.08 10.34
C ALA A 52 2.21 15.12 10.86
N VAL A 53 2.32 13.82 10.56
CA VAL A 53 1.39 12.79 11.06
C VAL A 53 1.41 12.73 12.58
N PHE A 54 2.59 12.64 13.17
CA PHE A 54 2.78 12.56 14.62
C PHE A 54 2.22 13.80 15.32
N ARG A 55 2.50 15.02 14.81
CA ARG A 55 1.98 16.26 15.39
C ARG A 55 0.45 16.32 15.39
N LYS A 56 -0.20 15.89 14.30
CA LYS A 56 -1.66 15.90 14.20
C LYS A 56 -2.29 14.88 15.16
N LEU A 57 -1.73 13.68 15.25
CA LEU A 57 -2.23 12.64 16.15
C LEU A 57 -1.97 12.98 17.63
N ASP A 58 -0.81 13.56 17.96
CA ASP A 58 -0.54 14.06 19.32
C ASP A 58 -1.54 15.15 19.71
N GLY A 59 -1.90 16.05 18.79
CA GLY A 59 -2.94 17.05 18.99
C GLY A 59 -4.31 16.42 19.25
N ALA A 60 -4.69 15.39 18.48
CA ALA A 60 -5.93 14.66 18.68
C ALA A 60 -5.96 13.94 20.04
N ARG A 61 -4.87 13.27 20.43
CA ARG A 61 -4.76 12.58 21.72
C ARG A 61 -4.87 13.53 22.91
N LYS A 62 -4.32 14.75 22.81
CA LYS A 62 -4.50 15.77 23.85
C LYS A 62 -5.98 16.11 24.08
N LYS A 63 -6.78 16.13 23.00
CA LYS A 63 -8.21 16.40 23.06
C LYS A 63 -9.03 15.16 23.44
N TYR A 64 -8.57 13.98 23.05
CA TYR A 64 -9.23 12.69 23.26
C TYR A 64 -8.21 11.68 23.84
N PRO A 65 -7.95 11.71 25.16
CA PRO A 65 -6.93 10.85 25.78
C PRO A 65 -7.16 9.35 25.61
N ASP A 66 -8.43 8.93 25.58
CA ASP A 66 -8.87 7.53 25.44
C ASP A 66 -9.18 7.15 23.98
N MET A 67 -8.65 7.90 23.01
CA MET A 67 -8.92 7.63 21.60
C MET A 67 -8.40 6.26 21.17
N VAL A 68 -9.12 5.64 20.23
CA VAL A 68 -8.67 4.50 19.44
C VAL A 68 -8.37 5.00 18.03
N LEU A 69 -7.22 4.62 17.49
CA LEU A 69 -6.85 4.95 16.11
C LEU A 69 -7.48 3.93 15.15
N VAL A 70 -8.15 4.40 14.10
CA VAL A 70 -8.62 3.54 13.01
C VAL A 70 -7.95 3.96 11.71
N HIS A 71 -7.36 3.00 10.99
CA HIS A 71 -6.70 3.23 9.70
C HIS A 71 -6.72 1.95 8.83
N GLY A 72 -6.16 1.96 7.63
CA GLY A 72 -6.20 0.81 6.70
C GLY A 72 -5.02 -0.11 6.63
N GLY A 73 -3.93 0.26 7.30
CA GLY A 73 -2.67 -0.46 7.22
C GLY A 73 -1.99 -0.36 5.85
N GLY A 74 -2.31 0.66 5.05
CA GLY A 74 -1.60 0.96 3.80
C GLY A 74 -0.20 1.56 4.03
N PRO A 75 0.59 1.74 2.96
CA PRO A 75 1.87 2.45 3.01
C PRO A 75 1.70 3.95 3.32
N GLY A 76 2.82 4.66 3.47
CA GLY A 76 2.86 6.10 3.74
C GLY A 76 2.25 6.54 5.06
N VAL A 77 1.35 7.53 4.99
CA VAL A 77 0.66 8.14 6.14
C VAL A 77 0.09 7.10 7.09
N GLU A 78 -0.56 6.05 6.57
CA GLU A 78 -1.18 5.04 7.42
C GLU A 78 -0.15 4.17 8.17
N LYS A 79 1.02 3.94 7.57
CA LYS A 79 2.15 3.28 8.24
C LYS A 79 2.74 4.16 9.33
N PHE A 80 2.86 5.46 9.10
CA PHE A 80 3.32 6.39 10.14
C PHE A 80 2.31 6.51 11.28
N ALA A 81 1.01 6.49 10.98
CA ALA A 81 -0.05 6.48 11.99
C ALA A 81 0.01 5.21 12.87
N ALA A 82 0.24 4.03 12.28
CA ALA A 82 0.43 2.79 13.03
C ALA A 82 1.64 2.88 13.97
N ARG A 83 2.79 3.36 13.47
CA ARG A 83 4.00 3.56 14.28
C ARG A 83 3.80 4.57 15.40
N TRP A 84 3.04 5.64 15.15
CA TRP A 84 2.66 6.59 16.19
C TRP A 84 1.85 5.91 17.28
N ALA A 85 0.84 5.12 16.91
CA ALA A 85 -0.01 4.43 17.88
C ALA A 85 0.79 3.47 18.76
N GLU A 86 1.69 2.68 18.17
CA GLU A 86 2.64 1.81 18.88
C GLU A 86 3.52 2.61 19.85
N ALA A 87 4.18 3.67 19.36
CA ALA A 87 5.06 4.51 20.18
C ALA A 87 4.35 5.20 21.34
N ARG A 88 3.03 5.43 21.21
CA ARG A 88 2.22 6.16 22.18
C ARG A 88 1.35 5.26 23.06
N GLY A 89 1.35 3.94 22.81
CA GLY A 89 0.50 2.97 23.50
C GLY A 89 -0.99 3.15 23.21
N VAL A 90 -1.34 3.70 22.04
CA VAL A 90 -2.73 3.91 21.62
C VAL A 90 -3.25 2.66 20.92
N HIS A 91 -4.44 2.20 21.28
CA HIS A 91 -5.04 1.05 20.62
C HIS A 91 -5.37 1.39 19.16
N GLN A 92 -5.10 0.45 18.25
CA GLN A 92 -5.32 0.64 16.82
C GLN A 92 -6.19 -0.47 16.22
N VAL A 93 -7.13 -0.06 15.37
CA VAL A 93 -7.97 -0.94 14.56
C VAL A 93 -7.55 -0.78 13.10
N VAL A 94 -7.15 -1.88 12.47
CA VAL A 94 -6.64 -1.89 11.10
C VAL A 94 -7.68 -2.49 10.16
N CYS A 95 -8.35 -1.65 9.38
CA CYS A 95 -9.36 -2.04 8.40
C CYS A 95 -8.71 -2.28 7.04
N ARG A 96 -8.11 -3.46 6.80
CA ARG A 96 -7.47 -3.78 5.52
C ARG A 96 -8.49 -4.03 4.40
N PRO A 97 -8.20 -3.65 3.15
CA PRO A 97 -9.08 -3.96 2.03
C PRO A 97 -9.14 -5.48 1.77
N ASP A 98 -10.35 -6.02 1.72
CA ASP A 98 -10.60 -7.42 1.35
C ASP A 98 -10.73 -7.57 -0.17
N TRP A 99 -9.59 -7.84 -0.82
CA TRP A 99 -9.51 -8.05 -2.27
C TRP A 99 -10.19 -9.33 -2.74
N ASN A 100 -10.25 -10.37 -1.90
CA ASN A 100 -10.85 -11.65 -2.26
C ASN A 100 -12.36 -11.50 -2.44
N THR A 101 -13.00 -10.76 -1.55
CA THR A 101 -14.45 -10.61 -1.54
C THR A 101 -14.92 -9.49 -2.48
N HIS A 102 -14.12 -8.44 -2.67
CA HIS A 102 -14.59 -7.20 -3.31
C HIS A 102 -13.79 -6.73 -4.53
N GLY A 103 -12.70 -7.42 -4.89
CA GLY A 103 -11.89 -7.10 -6.06
C GLY A 103 -11.52 -5.61 -6.12
N LYS A 104 -11.77 -4.96 -7.26
CA LYS A 104 -11.45 -3.53 -7.46
C LYS A 104 -12.19 -2.57 -6.51
N ALA A 105 -13.32 -2.99 -5.93
CA ALA A 105 -14.09 -2.17 -5.00
C ALA A 105 -13.59 -2.27 -3.55
N ALA A 106 -12.65 -3.19 -3.26
CA ALA A 106 -12.16 -3.45 -1.90
C ALA A 106 -11.67 -2.19 -1.16
N PRO A 107 -10.91 -1.26 -1.78
CA PRO A 107 -10.49 -0.05 -1.08
C PRO A 107 -11.65 0.88 -0.69
N PHE A 108 -12.66 1.00 -1.55
CA PHE A 108 -13.82 1.85 -1.29
C PHE A 108 -14.76 1.24 -0.24
N ARG A 109 -14.95 -0.09 -0.27
CA ARG A 109 -15.73 -0.82 0.74
C ARG A 109 -15.10 -0.72 2.13
N ARG A 110 -13.78 -0.88 2.20
CA ARG A 110 -13.01 -0.63 3.42
C ARG A 110 -13.27 0.77 4.00
N ASN A 111 -13.37 1.80 3.16
CA ASN A 111 -13.67 3.16 3.62
C ASN A 111 -15.05 3.22 4.26
N ASP A 112 -16.05 2.55 3.67
CA ASP A 112 -17.39 2.45 4.23
C ASP A 112 -17.35 1.74 5.59
N ASP A 113 -16.63 0.61 5.69
CA ASP A 113 -16.47 -0.12 6.95
C ASP A 113 -15.80 0.73 8.03
N LEU A 114 -14.78 1.53 7.68
CA LEU A 114 -14.10 2.45 8.59
C LEU A 114 -15.06 3.53 9.11
N LEU A 115 -15.87 4.11 8.23
CA LEU A 115 -16.84 5.15 8.62
C LEU A 115 -18.04 4.58 9.40
N ASN A 116 -18.41 3.32 9.14
CA ASN A 116 -19.46 2.60 9.87
C ASN A 116 -19.08 2.32 11.34
N LEU A 117 -17.80 2.43 11.71
CA LEU A 117 -17.37 2.44 13.11
C LEU A 117 -17.71 3.76 13.83
N LEU A 118 -18.28 4.73 13.12
CA LEU A 118 -18.70 6.04 13.63
C LEU A 118 -17.58 6.76 14.40
N PRO A 119 -16.40 6.98 13.77
CA PRO A 119 -15.31 7.68 14.41
C PRO A 119 -15.72 9.10 14.81
N LYS A 120 -15.21 9.57 15.96
CA LYS A 120 -15.48 10.95 16.43
C LYS A 120 -14.93 12.05 15.52
N GLY A 121 -14.00 11.71 14.65
CA GLY A 121 -13.44 12.61 13.65
C GLY A 121 -12.44 11.89 12.76
N LEU A 122 -12.17 12.48 11.61
CA LEU A 122 -11.22 11.96 10.62
C LEU A 122 -10.09 12.97 10.42
N ILE A 123 -8.84 12.52 10.47
CA ILE A 123 -7.68 13.31 10.06
C ILE A 123 -7.29 12.83 8.67
N LEU A 124 -7.45 13.69 7.67
CA LEU A 124 -7.27 13.35 6.26
C LEU A 124 -6.01 14.03 5.73
N PHE A 125 -5.01 13.22 5.38
CA PHE A 125 -3.82 13.70 4.68
C PHE A 125 -4.02 13.66 3.16
N PRO A 126 -3.28 14.47 2.39
CA PRO A 126 -3.28 14.39 0.94
C PRO A 126 -2.99 12.97 0.45
N GLY A 127 -3.65 12.55 -0.61
CA GLY A 127 -3.54 11.19 -1.12
C GLY A 127 -4.30 10.98 -2.43
N SER A 128 -4.52 9.71 -2.77
CA SER A 128 -5.20 9.32 -4.01
C SER A 128 -6.70 9.69 -4.01
N GLY A 129 -7.38 9.45 -5.14
CA GLY A 129 -8.84 9.55 -5.23
C GLY A 129 -9.61 8.66 -4.23
N ILE A 130 -8.99 7.57 -3.74
CA ILE A 130 -9.57 6.73 -2.68
C ILE A 130 -9.57 7.49 -1.34
N THR A 131 -8.51 8.24 -1.06
CA THR A 131 -8.39 9.08 0.14
C THR A 131 -9.36 10.26 0.06
N ALA A 132 -9.47 10.91 -1.10
CA ALA A 132 -10.45 11.97 -1.31
C ALA A 132 -11.88 11.46 -1.07
N ASN A 133 -12.22 10.30 -1.63
CA ASN A 133 -13.53 9.66 -1.42
C ASN A 133 -13.84 9.38 0.05
N LEU A 134 -12.85 8.96 0.85
CA LEU A 134 -13.02 8.75 2.29
C LEU A 134 -13.42 10.05 2.99
N GLY A 135 -12.74 11.16 2.66
CA GLY A 135 -13.04 12.48 3.21
C GLY A 135 -14.44 12.96 2.88
N ASP A 136 -14.80 12.88 1.59
CA ASP A 136 -16.11 13.35 1.11
C ASP A 136 -17.26 12.52 1.70
N LYS A 137 -17.07 11.20 1.83
CA LYS A 137 -18.04 10.32 2.51
C LYS A 137 -18.17 10.65 3.99
N ALA A 138 -17.05 10.87 4.69
CA ALA A 138 -17.07 11.24 6.10
C ALA A 138 -17.86 12.54 6.35
N GLU A 139 -17.63 13.55 5.52
CA GLU A 139 -18.38 14.81 5.55
C GLU A 139 -19.87 14.58 5.29
N SER A 140 -20.22 13.74 4.30
CA SER A 140 -21.62 13.43 3.97
C SER A 140 -22.40 12.76 5.09
N VAL A 141 -21.74 11.98 5.95
CA VAL A 141 -22.34 11.31 7.12
C VAL A 141 -22.18 12.11 8.42
N GLY A 142 -21.69 13.35 8.33
CA GLY A 142 -21.57 14.28 9.47
C GLY A 142 -20.38 14.03 10.39
N ILE A 143 -19.38 13.25 9.97
CA ILE A 143 -18.13 13.06 10.72
C ILE A 143 -17.24 14.29 10.48
N PRO A 144 -16.76 14.98 11.54
CA PRO A 144 -15.85 16.11 11.37
C PRO A 144 -14.53 15.68 10.72
N VAL A 145 -14.15 16.34 9.62
CA VAL A 145 -12.90 16.06 8.90
C VAL A 145 -11.89 17.20 9.08
N LEU A 146 -10.69 16.85 9.55
CA LEU A 146 -9.52 17.73 9.57
C LEU A 146 -8.66 17.40 8.34
N ARG A 147 -8.70 18.24 7.31
CA ARG A 147 -7.86 18.11 6.12
C ARG A 147 -6.47 18.71 6.38
N CYS A 148 -5.43 17.91 6.25
CA CYS A 148 -4.04 18.32 6.35
C CYS A 148 -3.53 18.80 4.99
N GLN A 149 -2.66 19.80 4.99
CA GLN A 149 -1.93 20.31 3.82
C GLN A 149 -0.51 19.81 3.86
#